data_AF-R7YGL2-F1
#
_entry.id   AF-R7YGL2-F1
#
_cell.length_a   1.000
_cell.length_b   1.000
_cell.length_c   1.000
_cell.angle_alpha   90.00
_cell.angle_beta   90.00
_cell.angle_gamma   90.00
#
_symmetry.space_group_name_H-M   'P 1'
#
loop_
_entity.id
_entity.type
_entity.pdbx_description
1 polymer ?
#
loop_
_entity_poly.entity_id
_entity_poly.type
_entity_poly.pdbx_seq_one_letter_code
_entity_poly.pdbx_strand_id
1 'polypeptide(L)'
;MPEQIKDEELQPEQTEGFKLGEKKTIDEYKQLDQNDESLRKWKESLGIGSGTSISDPKDPRKVIILSLGLEVEGRPDIIIDLKSPGAVDSLKSKPFTIKEGAQFRMKATFKVQHQILSGLKYVQVVKRMGVSNKMQEMIGSYSPNTTDKPVYEKKFEPETAPSGMMARGHYNAVSKFIDDDGQTHLKFEWSFDIKKDW
;
A
#
# COMPACT_ATOMS: atom_id res chain seq x y z
N MET A 1 0.88 -28.42 10.05
CA MET A 1 1.24 -27.62 8.87
C MET A 1 1.03 -26.16 9.22
N PRO A 2 1.91 -25.21 8.83
CA PRO A 2 1.61 -23.80 9.06
C PRO A 2 0.29 -23.46 8.35
N GLU A 3 -0.63 -22.81 9.05
CA GLU A 3 -1.92 -22.41 8.48
C GLU A 3 -1.68 -21.43 7.34
N GLN A 4 -2.06 -21.84 6.12
CA GLN A 4 -1.96 -20.98 4.95
C GLN A 4 -3.00 -19.87 5.03
N ILE A 5 -2.60 -18.63 4.76
CA ILE A 5 -3.53 -17.51 4.58
C ILE A 5 -4.13 -17.63 3.18
N LYS A 6 -5.45 -17.80 3.10
CA LYS A 6 -6.15 -17.97 1.82
C LYS A 6 -6.45 -16.62 1.18
N ASP A 7 -6.67 -16.61 -0.14
CA ASP A 7 -6.92 -15.37 -0.88
C ASP A 7 -8.25 -14.70 -0.53
N GLU A 8 -9.24 -15.47 -0.05
CA GLU A 8 -10.52 -14.93 0.43
C GLU A 8 -10.33 -14.05 1.68
N GLU A 9 -9.36 -14.38 2.55
CA GLU A 9 -9.05 -13.60 3.75
C GLU A 9 -8.41 -12.24 3.40
N LEU A 10 -7.81 -12.12 2.22
CA LEU A 10 -7.15 -10.92 1.70
C LEU A 10 -8.06 -10.06 0.84
N GLN A 11 -9.35 -10.38 0.73
CA GLN A 11 -10.30 -9.53 0.01
C GLN A 11 -10.63 -8.30 0.86
N PRO A 12 -10.59 -7.08 0.28
CA PRO A 12 -10.98 -5.90 1.02
C PRO A 12 -12.48 -5.95 1.34
N GLU A 13 -12.85 -5.38 2.48
CA GLU A 13 -14.25 -5.15 2.85
C GLU A 13 -14.89 -4.20 1.84
N GLN A 14 -16.13 -4.51 1.45
CA GLN A 14 -16.91 -3.66 0.57
C GLN A 14 -17.68 -2.64 1.41
N THR A 15 -17.55 -1.37 1.05
CA THR A 15 -18.36 -0.31 1.66
C THR A 15 -19.78 -0.38 1.10
N GLU A 16 -20.76 -0.60 1.97
CA GLU A 16 -22.17 -0.66 1.56
C GLU A 16 -22.57 0.63 0.82
N GLY A 17 -23.22 0.46 -0.34
CA GLY A 17 -23.69 1.58 -1.17
C GLY A 17 -22.62 2.26 -2.04
N PHE A 18 -21.33 1.94 -1.88
CA PHE A 18 -20.29 2.46 -2.77
C PHE A 18 -20.43 1.85 -4.18
N LYS A 19 -20.48 2.73 -5.19
CA LYS A 19 -20.48 2.33 -6.60
C LYS A 19 -19.28 2.98 -7.27
N LEU A 20 -18.46 2.15 -7.90
CA LEU A 20 -17.34 2.63 -8.69
C LEU A 20 -17.86 3.46 -9.87
N GLY A 21 -17.31 4.67 -10.05
CA GLY A 21 -17.69 5.56 -11.14
C GLY A 21 -17.22 5.05 -12.51
N GLU A 22 -17.65 5.74 -13.57
CA GLU A 22 -17.15 5.46 -14.92
C GLU A 22 -15.65 5.67 -15.03
N LYS A 23 -14.96 4.72 -15.66
CA LYS A 23 -13.55 4.88 -15.99
C LYS A 23 -13.40 5.95 -17.06
N LYS A 24 -12.53 6.92 -16.81
CA LYS A 24 -12.11 7.91 -17.79
C LYS A 24 -10.59 8.00 -17.77
N THR A 25 -10.03 8.15 -18.96
CA THR A 25 -8.61 8.39 -19.17
C THR A 25 -8.25 9.81 -18.78
N ILE A 26 -6.96 10.04 -18.55
CA ILE A 26 -6.44 11.38 -18.26
C ILE A 26 -6.74 12.37 -19.38
N ASP A 27 -6.67 11.94 -20.64
CA ASP A 27 -6.94 12.82 -21.77
C ASP A 27 -8.43 13.16 -21.87
N GLU A 28 -9.33 12.22 -21.59
CA GLU A 28 -10.76 12.52 -21.44
C GLU A 28 -11.01 13.53 -20.31
N TYR A 29 -10.36 13.38 -19.15
CA TYR A 29 -10.48 14.35 -18.06
C TYR A 29 -10.00 15.75 -18.43
N LYS A 30 -8.93 15.86 -19.24
CA LYS A 30 -8.43 17.15 -19.74
C LYS A 30 -9.36 17.83 -20.74
N GLN A 31 -10.02 17.05 -21.59
CA GLN A 31 -10.94 17.57 -22.61
C GLN A 31 -12.28 17.98 -22.03
N LEU A 32 -12.74 17.29 -20.98
CA LEU A 32 -13.95 17.67 -20.25
C LEU A 32 -13.81 19.10 -19.72
N ASP A 33 -14.80 19.94 -20.00
CA ASP A 33 -14.91 21.31 -19.46
C ASP A 33 -13.68 22.19 -19.71
N GLN A 34 -12.96 21.96 -20.82
CA GLN A 34 -11.69 22.64 -21.11
C GLN A 34 -11.82 24.18 -21.19
N ASN A 35 -13.01 24.67 -21.52
CA ASN A 35 -13.33 26.09 -21.61
C ASN A 35 -13.66 26.73 -20.24
N ASP A 36 -13.79 25.93 -19.18
CA ASP A 36 -14.03 26.41 -17.82
C ASP A 36 -12.68 26.54 -17.08
N GLU A 37 -12.27 27.78 -16.84
CA GLU A 37 -11.00 28.07 -16.16
C GLU A 37 -10.94 27.49 -14.74
N SER A 38 -12.06 27.50 -14.01
CA SER A 38 -12.12 27.03 -12.64
C SER A 38 -11.97 25.51 -12.56
N LEU A 39 -12.65 24.77 -13.44
CA LEU A 39 -12.54 23.32 -13.52
C LEU A 39 -11.18 22.88 -14.05
N ARG A 40 -10.59 23.63 -14.98
CA ARG A 40 -9.22 23.37 -15.45
C ARG A 40 -8.20 23.50 -14.32
N LYS A 41 -8.22 24.63 -13.58
CA LYS A 41 -7.33 24.83 -12.42
C LYS A 41 -7.54 23.79 -11.33
N TRP A 42 -8.80 23.39 -11.09
CA TRP A 42 -9.11 22.33 -10.14
C TRP A 42 -8.49 20.99 -10.57
N LYS A 43 -8.61 20.59 -11.84
CA LYS A 43 -7.99 19.36 -12.39
C LYS A 43 -6.46 19.41 -12.32
N GLU A 44 -5.86 20.55 -12.66
CA GLU A 44 -4.41 20.77 -12.50
C GLU A 44 -3.97 20.60 -11.04
N SER A 45 -4.75 21.12 -10.07
CA SER A 45 -4.47 20.95 -8.64
C SER A 45 -4.53 19.48 -8.17
N LEU A 46 -5.29 18.64 -8.88
CA LEU A 46 -5.36 17.19 -8.67
C LEU A 46 -4.25 16.43 -9.41
N GLY A 47 -3.33 17.12 -10.09
CA GLY A 47 -2.26 16.50 -10.89
C GLY A 47 -2.70 16.08 -12.29
N ILE A 48 -3.90 16.46 -12.74
CA ILE A 48 -4.43 16.12 -14.06
C ILE A 48 -4.11 17.29 -15.01
N GLY A 49 -3.18 17.09 -15.94
CA GLY A 49 -2.77 18.13 -16.89
C GLY A 49 -1.65 19.05 -16.44
N SER A 50 -1.11 18.84 -15.24
CA SER A 50 0.09 19.51 -14.73
C SER A 50 1.33 18.62 -14.83
N GLY A 51 2.50 19.21 -15.07
CA GLY A 51 3.79 18.51 -15.03
C GLY A 51 4.06 17.55 -16.20
N THR A 52 5.30 17.07 -16.31
CA THR A 52 5.66 16.07 -17.32
C THR A 52 5.52 14.67 -16.72
N SER A 53 4.78 13.78 -17.38
CA SER A 53 4.64 12.39 -16.95
C SER A 53 6.01 11.71 -16.87
N ILE A 54 6.25 11.00 -15.77
CA ILE A 54 7.45 10.18 -15.59
C ILE A 54 7.15 8.68 -15.67
N SER A 55 5.99 8.32 -16.24
CA SER A 55 5.60 6.92 -16.43
C SER A 55 6.54 6.24 -17.41
N ASP A 56 6.98 5.01 -17.12
CA ASP A 56 7.81 4.22 -18.04
C ASP A 56 6.91 3.56 -19.09
N PRO A 57 6.99 3.91 -20.39
CA PRO A 57 6.17 3.32 -21.43
C PRO A 57 6.34 1.80 -21.59
N LYS A 58 7.44 1.24 -21.08
CA LYS A 58 7.74 -0.20 -21.15
C LYS A 58 7.20 -0.99 -19.96
N ASP A 59 6.77 -0.31 -18.90
CA ASP A 59 6.26 -0.96 -17.70
C ASP A 59 4.73 -0.87 -17.66
N PRO A 60 3.98 -1.97 -17.87
CA PRO A 60 2.52 -1.93 -17.94
C PRO A 60 1.83 -1.70 -16.58
N ARG A 61 2.57 -1.69 -15.47
CA ARG A 61 2.00 -1.57 -14.12
C ARG A 61 1.37 -0.19 -13.93
N LYS A 62 0.10 -0.15 -13.52
CA LYS A 62 -0.63 1.08 -13.13
C LYS A 62 -0.03 1.71 -11.87
N VAL A 63 0.48 0.91 -10.95
CA VAL A 63 1.20 1.38 -9.77
C VAL A 63 2.34 0.43 -9.43
N ILE A 64 3.45 1.00 -8.98
CA ILE A 64 4.64 0.31 -8.51
C ILE A 64 4.78 0.62 -7.03
N ILE A 65 4.64 -0.41 -6.19
CA ILE A 65 4.92 -0.28 -4.76
C ILE A 65 6.44 -0.29 -4.59
N LEU A 66 7.01 0.82 -4.11
CA LEU A 66 8.45 1.02 -3.99
C LEU A 66 8.97 0.51 -2.65
N SER A 67 8.24 0.78 -1.57
CA SER A 67 8.60 0.27 -0.25
C SER A 67 7.42 0.23 0.71
N LEU A 68 7.55 -0.65 1.70
CA LEU A 68 6.71 -0.67 2.89
C LEU A 68 7.61 -0.53 4.11
N GLY A 69 7.47 0.58 4.82
CA GLY A 69 8.25 0.89 6.01
C GLY A 69 7.43 0.74 7.29
N LEU A 70 8.10 0.35 8.38
CA LEU A 70 7.62 0.54 9.73
C LEU A 70 8.43 1.69 10.33
N GLU A 71 7.81 2.86 10.47
CA GLU A 71 8.36 3.96 11.25
C GLU A 71 8.17 3.62 12.72
N VAL A 72 9.26 3.55 13.48
CA VAL A 72 9.22 3.16 14.89
C VAL A 72 9.81 4.30 15.70
N GLU A 73 9.11 4.69 16.76
CA GLU A 73 9.59 5.74 17.65
C GLU A 73 10.95 5.36 18.28
N GLY A 74 11.92 6.29 18.22
CA GLY A 74 13.21 6.14 18.89
C GLY A 74 14.26 5.28 18.17
N ARG A 75 14.03 4.85 16.92
CA ARG A 75 15.04 4.16 16.09
C ARG A 75 14.86 4.47 14.59
N PRO A 76 15.83 4.10 13.74
CA PRO A 76 15.63 4.15 12.30
C PRO A 76 14.51 3.21 11.85
N ASP A 77 13.74 3.67 10.85
CA ASP A 77 12.67 2.93 10.18
C ASP A 77 13.17 1.55 9.69
N ILE A 78 12.31 0.54 9.82
CA ILE A 78 12.52 -0.74 9.13
C ILE A 78 11.89 -0.60 7.75
N ILE A 79 12.69 -0.57 6.69
CA ILE A 79 12.22 -0.36 5.33
C ILE A 79 12.35 -1.66 4.54
N ILE A 80 11.22 -2.15 4.02
CA ILE A 80 11.17 -3.22 3.04
C ILE A 80 11.22 -2.57 1.66
N ASP A 81 12.34 -2.73 0.94
CA ASP A 81 12.43 -2.34 -0.47
C ASP A 81 11.66 -3.35 -1.33
N LEU A 82 10.74 -2.86 -2.16
CA LEU A 82 9.83 -3.66 -2.99
C LEU A 82 10.01 -3.37 -4.49
N LYS A 83 11.04 -2.61 -4.89
CA LYS A 83 11.22 -2.14 -6.27
C LYS A 83 11.60 -3.25 -7.25
N SER A 84 12.45 -4.17 -6.80
CA SER A 84 13.10 -5.16 -7.67
C SER A 84 12.31 -6.48 -7.72
N PRO A 85 12.31 -7.17 -8.87
CA PRO A 85 11.85 -8.56 -8.94
C PRO A 85 12.56 -9.41 -7.89
N GLY A 86 11.81 -10.26 -7.18
CA GLY A 86 12.33 -11.11 -6.12
C GLY A 86 12.63 -10.41 -4.79
N ALA A 87 12.36 -9.10 -4.67
CA ALA A 87 12.57 -8.36 -3.42
C ALA A 87 11.79 -8.96 -2.23
N VAL A 88 10.68 -9.64 -2.52
CA VAL A 88 9.80 -10.25 -1.51
C VAL A 88 10.20 -11.69 -1.12
N ASP A 89 11.04 -12.35 -1.92
CA ASP A 89 11.29 -13.80 -1.80
C ASP A 89 11.94 -14.19 -0.47
N SER A 90 12.72 -13.27 0.11
CA SER A 90 13.42 -13.50 1.37
C SER A 90 12.68 -13.00 2.61
N LEU A 91 11.57 -12.25 2.45
CA LEU A 91 10.88 -11.61 3.57
C LEU A 91 10.22 -12.61 4.51
N LYS A 92 9.84 -13.79 4.00
CA LYS A 92 9.28 -14.86 4.82
C LYS A 92 10.35 -15.60 5.62
N SER A 93 11.55 -15.77 5.06
CA SER A 93 12.64 -16.53 5.68
C SER A 93 13.55 -15.69 6.58
N LYS A 94 13.48 -14.36 6.47
CA LYS A 94 14.26 -13.41 7.28
C LYS A 94 13.33 -12.51 8.10
N PRO A 95 12.84 -12.98 9.25
CA PRO A 95 11.93 -12.20 10.08
C PRO A 95 12.61 -10.95 10.63
N PHE A 96 11.90 -9.82 10.59
CA PHE A 96 12.29 -8.60 11.29
C PHE A 96 11.94 -8.72 12.78
N THR A 97 12.73 -8.13 13.67
CA THR A 97 12.37 -8.07 15.10
C THR A 97 11.61 -6.78 15.39
N ILE A 98 10.46 -6.92 16.04
CA ILE A 98 9.63 -5.82 16.56
C ILE A 98 9.63 -5.92 18.07
N LYS A 99 10.01 -4.83 18.74
CA LYS A 99 9.94 -4.75 20.21
C LYS A 99 8.47 -4.73 20.64
N GLU A 100 8.12 -5.55 21.62
CA GLU A 100 6.79 -5.60 22.21
C GLU A 100 6.41 -4.23 22.82
N GLY A 101 5.16 -3.81 22.63
CA GLY A 101 4.69 -2.50 23.09
C GLY A 101 5.27 -1.29 22.34
N ALA A 102 6.08 -1.49 21.29
CA ALA A 102 6.55 -0.39 20.47
C ALA A 102 5.40 0.27 19.71
N GLN A 103 5.37 1.60 19.72
CA GLN A 103 4.52 2.38 18.81
C GLN A 103 5.19 2.45 17.45
N PHE A 104 4.44 2.11 16.40
CA PHE A 104 4.92 2.16 15.03
C PHE A 104 3.84 2.69 14.09
N ARG A 105 4.27 3.14 12.92
CA ARG A 105 3.39 3.60 11.85
C ARG A 105 3.85 3.00 10.54
N MET A 106 2.95 2.32 9.84
CA MET A 106 3.28 1.81 8.51
C MET A 106 3.30 2.96 7.50
N LYS A 107 4.25 2.89 6.56
CA LYS A 107 4.45 3.88 5.50
C LYS A 107 4.62 3.18 4.17
N ALA A 108 3.66 3.38 3.27
CA ALA A 108 3.74 2.91 1.89
C ALA A 108 4.28 4.02 0.99
N THR A 109 5.29 3.69 0.19
CA THR A 109 5.83 4.57 -0.85
C THR A 109 5.62 3.92 -2.20
N PHE A 110 5.03 4.64 -3.15
CA PHE A 110 4.63 4.06 -4.43
C PHE A 110 4.63 5.10 -5.56
N LYS A 111 4.66 4.59 -6.79
CA LYS A 111 4.61 5.38 -8.02
C LYS A 111 3.43 4.93 -8.88
N VAL A 112 2.52 5.84 -9.21
CA VAL A 112 1.42 5.64 -10.15
C VAL A 112 1.87 5.99 -11.57
N GLN A 113 1.52 5.14 -12.52
CA GLN A 113 1.87 5.29 -13.93
C GLN A 113 0.62 5.32 -14.80
N HIS A 114 0.76 5.97 -15.95
CA HIS A 114 -0.16 5.92 -17.11
C HIS A 114 -1.54 6.54 -16.91
N GLN A 115 -2.28 6.12 -15.89
CA GLN A 115 -3.67 6.50 -15.64
C GLN A 115 -3.93 6.72 -14.14
N ILE A 116 -5.07 7.35 -13.84
CA ILE A 116 -5.51 7.56 -12.45
C ILE A 116 -5.71 6.20 -11.78
N LEU A 117 -5.11 6.05 -10.60
CA LEU A 117 -5.32 4.92 -9.71
C LEU A 117 -6.53 5.23 -8.81
N SER A 118 -7.58 4.41 -8.86
CA SER A 118 -8.77 4.58 -8.03
C SER A 118 -8.75 3.66 -6.82
N GLY A 119 -8.81 4.24 -5.62
CA GLY A 119 -9.05 3.51 -4.37
C GLY A 119 -8.05 2.41 -4.10
N LEU A 120 -6.75 2.71 -4.13
CA LEU A 120 -5.73 1.79 -3.66
C LEU A 120 -5.98 1.47 -2.18
N LYS A 121 -5.97 0.18 -1.85
CA LYS A 121 -6.13 -0.35 -0.50
C LYS A 121 -4.97 -1.25 -0.16
N TYR A 122 -4.60 -1.25 1.11
CA TYR A 122 -3.70 -2.22 1.69
C TYR A 122 -4.51 -3.17 2.56
N VAL A 123 -4.30 -4.48 2.39
CA VAL A 123 -4.89 -5.53 3.22
C VAL A 123 -3.76 -6.39 3.77
N GLN A 124 -3.79 -6.67 5.06
CA GLN A 124 -2.84 -7.53 5.73
C GLN A 124 -3.60 -8.56 6.56
N VAL A 125 -3.16 -9.80 6.52
CA VAL A 125 -3.60 -10.84 7.43
C VAL A 125 -2.38 -11.39 8.15
N VAL A 126 -2.46 -11.43 9.48
CA VAL A 126 -1.44 -11.99 10.36
C VAL A 126 -2.02 -13.21 11.06
N LYS A 127 -1.33 -14.35 11.00
CA LYS A 127 -1.74 -15.59 11.70
C LYS A 127 -0.70 -16.03 12.71
N ARG A 128 -1.17 -16.40 13.91
CA ARG A 128 -0.36 -17.05 14.94
C ARG A 128 -1.23 -17.92 15.85
N MET A 129 -0.82 -19.17 16.05
CA MET A 129 -1.47 -20.12 16.97
C MET A 129 -2.99 -20.27 16.77
N GLY A 130 -3.46 -20.37 15.52
CA GLY A 130 -4.89 -20.50 15.20
C GLY A 130 -5.68 -19.19 15.29
N VAL A 131 -5.06 -18.09 15.70
CA VAL A 131 -5.68 -16.75 15.70
C VAL A 131 -5.26 -16.00 14.44
N SER A 132 -6.25 -15.48 13.72
CA SER A 132 -6.08 -14.62 12.54
C SER A 132 -6.47 -13.19 12.89
N ASN A 133 -5.66 -12.23 12.50
CA ASN A 133 -5.96 -10.80 12.59
C ASN A 133 -5.86 -10.20 11.19
N LYS A 134 -6.93 -9.53 10.75
CA LYS A 134 -6.99 -8.83 9.47
C LYS A 134 -6.98 -7.33 9.73
N MET A 135 -6.16 -6.63 8.96
CA MET A 135 -6.11 -5.18 8.91
C MET A 135 -6.34 -4.71 7.48
N GLN A 136 -7.05 -3.61 7.32
CA GLN A 136 -7.26 -2.94 6.04
C GLN A 136 -7.07 -1.44 6.20
N GLU A 137 -6.39 -0.82 5.24
CA GLU A 137 -6.20 0.63 5.16
C GLU A 137 -6.57 1.13 3.75
N MET A 138 -7.39 2.18 3.68
CA MET A 138 -7.64 2.91 2.44
C MET A 138 -6.48 3.87 2.18
N ILE A 139 -5.72 3.63 1.11
CA ILE A 139 -4.64 4.54 0.68
C ILE A 139 -5.22 5.68 -0.14
N GLY A 140 -6.20 5.39 -1.03
CA GLY A 140 -6.96 6.39 -1.79
C GLY A 140 -6.68 6.40 -3.29
N SER A 141 -7.10 7.49 -3.94
CA SER A 141 -6.97 7.67 -5.40
C SER A 141 -5.89 8.69 -5.75
N TYR A 142 -5.14 8.42 -6.82
CA TYR A 142 -3.93 9.16 -7.16
C TYR A 142 -3.77 9.32 -8.68
N SER A 143 -3.43 10.53 -9.12
CA SER A 143 -3.01 10.79 -10.51
C SER A 143 -1.63 10.19 -10.78
N PRO A 144 -1.24 9.90 -12.04
CA PRO A 144 0.12 9.48 -12.35
C PRO A 144 1.16 10.46 -11.85
N ASN A 145 2.30 9.93 -11.44
CA ASN A 145 3.41 10.75 -11.02
C ASN A 145 3.99 11.54 -12.20
N THR A 146 4.41 12.75 -11.89
CA THR A 146 5.03 13.69 -12.83
C THR A 146 6.37 14.16 -12.27
N THR A 147 7.08 14.99 -13.01
CA THR A 147 8.30 15.67 -12.53
C THR A 147 8.08 16.45 -11.24
N ASP A 148 6.89 17.02 -11.06
CA ASP A 148 6.55 17.87 -9.91
C ASP A 148 6.22 17.03 -8.66
N LYS A 149 5.68 15.82 -8.89
CA LYS A 149 5.36 14.86 -7.84
C LYS A 149 5.82 13.46 -8.27
N PRO A 150 7.11 13.12 -8.09
CA PRO A 150 7.69 11.91 -8.65
C PRO A 150 7.30 10.63 -7.87
N VAL A 151 6.87 10.77 -6.61
CA VAL A 151 6.54 9.66 -5.71
C VAL A 151 5.36 10.07 -4.81
N TYR A 152 4.54 9.10 -4.43
CA TYR A 152 3.56 9.23 -3.37
C TYR A 152 4.00 8.51 -2.10
N GLU A 153 3.59 9.06 -0.96
CA GLU A 153 3.76 8.47 0.36
C GLU A 153 2.42 8.51 1.10
N LYS A 154 2.06 7.40 1.74
CA LYS A 154 0.91 7.30 2.64
C LYS A 154 1.38 6.68 3.95
N LYS A 155 1.18 7.42 5.04
CA LYS A 155 1.35 6.92 6.40
C LYS A 155 -0.01 6.44 6.93
N PHE A 156 -0.03 5.28 7.55
CA PHE A 156 -1.27 4.63 8.04
C PHE A 156 -1.60 5.16 9.43
N GLU A 157 -2.61 4.67 10.11
CA GLU A 157 -2.79 5.04 11.51
C GLU A 157 -1.66 4.44 12.39
N PRO A 158 -1.21 5.14 13.45
CA PRO A 158 -0.28 4.58 14.40
C PRO A 158 -0.85 3.33 15.10
N GLU A 159 -0.01 2.34 15.32
CA GLU A 159 -0.35 1.09 15.99
C GLU A 159 0.64 0.80 17.12
N THR A 160 0.23 -0.06 18.05
CA THR A 160 1.08 -0.55 19.14
C THR A 160 1.29 -2.05 19.00
N ALA A 161 2.55 -2.48 18.94
CA ALA A 161 2.88 -3.89 18.89
C ALA A 161 2.36 -4.61 20.14
N PRO A 162 1.74 -5.80 20.03
CA PRO A 162 1.18 -6.48 21.18
C PRO A 162 2.30 -6.85 22.18
N SER A 163 1.95 -6.84 23.46
CA SER A 163 2.89 -7.05 24.57
C SER A 163 2.50 -8.21 25.47
N GLY A 164 3.49 -8.75 26.17
CA GLY A 164 3.33 -9.82 27.14
C GLY A 164 3.82 -11.17 26.63
N MET A 165 4.01 -12.11 27.56
CA MET A 165 4.61 -13.41 27.27
C MET A 165 3.85 -14.20 26.19
N MET A 166 2.53 -14.08 26.13
CA MET A 166 1.72 -14.74 25.11
C MET A 166 1.83 -14.08 23.73
N ALA A 167 2.13 -12.78 23.64
CA ALA A 167 2.30 -12.07 22.37
C ALA A 167 3.69 -12.24 21.77
N ARG A 168 4.73 -12.48 22.58
CA ARG A 168 6.08 -12.67 22.03
C ARG A 168 6.20 -13.96 21.21
N GLY A 169 6.91 -13.90 20.09
CA GLY A 169 7.18 -15.04 19.21
C GLY A 169 7.10 -14.71 17.73
N HIS A 170 7.07 -15.75 16.91
CA HIS A 170 7.11 -15.64 15.45
C HIS A 170 5.70 -15.49 14.85
N TYR A 171 5.57 -14.58 13.89
CA TYR A 171 4.34 -14.26 13.17
C TYR A 171 4.55 -14.41 11.68
N ASN A 172 3.54 -14.96 10.99
CA ASN A 172 3.47 -14.96 9.54
C ASN A 172 2.38 -13.99 9.10
N ALA A 173 2.69 -13.20 8.09
CA ALA A 173 1.79 -12.23 7.50
C ALA A 173 1.74 -12.39 5.98
N VAL A 174 0.57 -12.08 5.41
CA VAL A 174 0.43 -11.84 3.97
C VAL A 174 -0.14 -10.46 3.75
N SER A 175 0.51 -9.71 2.89
CA SER A 175 0.15 -8.34 2.54
C SER A 175 -0.25 -8.25 1.09
N LYS A 176 -1.27 -7.45 0.79
CA LYS A 176 -1.84 -7.27 -0.54
C LYS A 176 -2.18 -5.80 -0.79
N PHE A 177 -1.74 -5.29 -1.93
CA PHE A 177 -2.18 -4.02 -2.49
C PHE A 177 -3.18 -4.28 -3.62
N ILE A 178 -4.38 -3.72 -3.51
CA ILE A 178 -5.49 -3.92 -4.44
C ILE A 178 -6.24 -2.61 -4.66
N ASP A 179 -6.73 -2.35 -5.86
CA ASP A 179 -7.51 -1.14 -6.18
C ASP A 179 -9.01 -1.42 -6.32
N ASP A 180 -9.81 -0.38 -6.55
CA ASP A 180 -11.26 -0.53 -6.73
C ASP A 180 -11.64 -1.27 -8.02
N ASP A 181 -10.72 -1.38 -8.99
CA ASP A 181 -10.91 -2.21 -10.18
C ASP A 181 -10.73 -3.71 -9.89
N GLY A 182 -10.42 -4.07 -8.64
CA GLY A 182 -10.09 -5.44 -8.23
C GLY A 182 -8.70 -5.90 -8.67
N GLN A 183 -7.88 -4.99 -9.20
CA GLN A 183 -6.54 -5.32 -9.67
C GLN A 183 -5.59 -5.44 -8.48
N THR A 184 -4.97 -6.62 -8.34
CA THR A 184 -3.89 -6.82 -7.37
C THR A 184 -2.59 -6.29 -7.95
N HIS A 185 -1.97 -5.33 -7.25
CA HIS A 185 -0.74 -4.68 -7.68
C HIS A 185 0.51 -5.30 -7.06
N LEU A 186 0.39 -5.83 -5.85
CA LEU A 186 1.45 -6.58 -5.17
C LEU A 186 0.83 -7.47 -4.10
N LYS A 187 1.26 -8.73 -4.01
CA LYS A 187 0.93 -9.66 -2.93
C LYS A 187 2.20 -10.38 -2.49
N PHE A 188 2.48 -10.42 -1.20
CA PHE A 188 3.67 -11.09 -0.67
C PHE A 188 3.48 -11.61 0.75
N GLU A 189 4.22 -12.66 1.05
CA GLU A 189 4.30 -13.23 2.39
C GLU A 189 5.57 -12.75 3.09
N TRP A 190 5.46 -12.48 4.38
CA TRP A 190 6.60 -12.05 5.18
C TRP A 190 6.41 -12.52 6.63
N SER A 191 7.49 -12.47 7.40
CA SER A 191 7.46 -12.84 8.81
C SER A 191 8.13 -11.79 9.69
N PHE A 192 7.78 -11.81 10.96
CA PHE A 192 8.40 -10.96 11.97
C PHE A 192 8.33 -11.64 13.34
N ASP A 193 9.24 -11.28 14.23
CA ASP A 193 9.27 -11.74 15.60
C ASP A 193 8.93 -10.60 16.55
N ILE A 194 8.04 -10.83 17.50
CA ILE A 194 7.81 -9.93 18.63
C ILE A 194 8.70 -10.37 19.80
N LYS A 195 9.58 -9.48 20.26
CA LYS A 195 10.56 -9.75 21.34
C LYS A 195 10.54 -8.65 22.40
N LYS A 196 11.15 -8.91 23.56
CA LYS A 196 11.31 -7.91 24.64
C LYS A 196 12.14 -6.71 24.19
N ASP A 197 13.11 -6.96 23.34
CA ASP A 197 14.09 -6.02 22.85
C ASP A 197 14.24 -6.19 21.33
N TRP A 198 14.89 -5.22 20.70
CA TRP A 198 15.11 -5.15 19.26
C TRP A 198 16.10 -6.19 18.72
#